data_AF-A0A2R5L143-F1
#
_entry.id   AF-A0A2R5L143-F1
#
_cell.length_a   1.000
_cell.length_b   1.000
_cell.length_c   1.000
_cell.angle_alpha   90.00
_cell.angle_beta   90.00
_cell.angle_gamma   90.00
#
_symmetry.space_group_name_H-M   'P 1'
#
loop_
_entity.id
_entity.type
_entity.pdbx_description
1 polymer ?
#
loop_
_entity_poly.entity_id
_entity_poly.type
_entity_poly.pdbx_seq_one_letter_code
_entity_poly.pdbx_strand_id
1 'polypeptide(L)'
;GSGDRLKEAGNINTSLLVLSRCIVALRQNQLSQRSALDSSGALQQQRRREVPVPYRDSKLTRLLQSHFLGQGVAAMIVNISQAPALFDETLQVLKFSAVAKRVVTCYEPAPAASQPLHQPVRKSSTHLTRLLRQSLNKSKRSYGSTASNIGRLSVPWIDKNTGKPNDTSVNMTFGEDAKEETMITVMEENEDDSEEEDDEDERVQPLLDHMKKLSAALGRVNKEKKELEVKLRTQLCNEFAKQLVKVESGWRERLENQQARSDEFHDWRIEKLTKYYTDAMQPCKRARLDDSADNDADTSTQLDESLLQHRSRLAVEKLED
;
A
#
# COMPACT_ATOMS: atom_id res chain seq x y z
N GLY A 1 22.56 -26.34 -3.70
CA GLY A 1 21.38 -26.15 -2.83
C GLY A 1 21.46 -24.88 -1.99
N SER A 2 22.45 -24.75 -1.09
CA SER A 2 22.47 -23.65 -0.10
C SER A 2 22.85 -22.27 -0.66
N GLY A 3 23.65 -22.22 -1.73
CA GLY A 3 24.09 -20.95 -2.33
C GLY A 3 22.97 -20.14 -3.00
N ASP A 4 22.00 -20.82 -3.62
CA ASP A 4 20.90 -20.13 -4.31
C ASP A 4 19.91 -19.53 -3.32
N ARG A 5 19.59 -20.24 -2.22
CA ARG A 5 18.77 -19.73 -1.13
C ARG A 5 19.39 -18.50 -0.45
N LEU A 6 20.71 -18.53 -0.27
CA LEU A 6 21.43 -17.38 0.32
C LEU A 6 21.42 -16.17 -0.62
N LYS A 7 21.63 -16.38 -1.92
CA LYS A 7 21.53 -15.31 -2.93
C LYS A 7 20.12 -14.73 -3.00
N GLU A 8 19.11 -15.58 -2.95
CA GLU A 8 17.70 -15.17 -2.93
C GLU A 8 17.40 -14.31 -1.70
N ALA A 9 17.76 -14.79 -0.50
CA ALA A 9 17.59 -14.03 0.74
C ALA A 9 18.31 -12.67 0.69
N GLY A 10 19.54 -12.65 0.16
CA GLY A 10 20.30 -11.40 -0.04
C GLY A 10 19.59 -10.42 -0.99
N ASN A 11 19.05 -10.91 -2.10
CA ASN A 11 18.30 -10.08 -3.06
C ASN A 11 17.00 -9.53 -2.46
N ILE A 12 16.27 -10.35 -1.69
CA ILE A 12 15.06 -9.93 -0.98
C ILE A 12 15.41 -8.80 0.00
N ASN A 13 16.38 -9.00 0.87
CA ASN A 13 16.80 -8.00 1.86
C ASN A 13 17.30 -6.71 1.22
N THR A 14 18.03 -6.81 0.12
CA THR A 14 18.49 -5.63 -0.64
C THR A 14 17.32 -4.81 -1.18
N SER A 15 16.32 -5.48 -1.76
CA SER A 15 15.14 -4.79 -2.30
C SER A 15 14.30 -4.10 -1.22
N LEU A 16 14.18 -4.72 -0.04
CA LEU A 16 13.48 -4.16 1.12
C LEU A 16 14.27 -3.00 1.74
N LEU A 17 15.60 -3.09 1.80
CA LEU A 17 16.45 -2.00 2.27
C LEU A 17 16.30 -0.75 1.38
N VAL A 18 16.27 -0.93 0.06
CA VAL A 18 16.03 0.18 -0.88
C VAL A 18 14.64 0.79 -0.70
N LEU A 19 13.61 -0.04 -0.47
CA LEU A 19 12.26 0.44 -0.15
C LEU A 19 12.26 1.29 1.13
N SER A 20 12.91 0.82 2.19
CA SER A 20 13.07 1.58 3.44
C SER A 20 13.74 2.93 3.21
N ARG A 21 14.82 2.97 2.42
CA ARG A 21 15.50 4.23 2.05
C ARG A 21 14.58 5.17 1.27
N CYS A 22 13.75 4.66 0.37
CA CYS A 22 12.79 5.48 -0.37
C CYS A 22 11.77 6.15 0.56
N ILE A 23 11.17 5.38 1.48
CA ILE A 23 10.17 5.89 2.43
C ILE A 23 10.77 6.92 3.38
N VAL A 24 12.00 6.69 3.87
CA VAL A 24 12.70 7.67 4.72
C VAL A 24 12.98 8.96 3.96
N ALA A 25 13.50 8.88 2.73
CA ALA A 25 13.77 10.06 1.90
C ALA A 25 12.48 10.85 1.59
N LEU A 26 11.39 10.15 1.26
CA LEU A 26 10.08 10.76 1.07
C LEU A 26 9.64 11.54 2.31
N ARG A 27 9.75 10.94 3.50
CA ARG A 27 9.37 11.60 4.74
C ARG A 27 10.23 12.84 5.04
N GLN A 28 11.53 12.76 4.79
CA GLN A 28 12.45 13.89 4.98
C GLN A 28 12.11 15.07 4.06
N ASN A 29 11.79 14.78 2.79
CA ASN A 29 11.37 15.81 1.85
C ASN A 29 10.07 16.49 2.29
N GLN A 30 9.08 15.72 2.77
CA GLN A 30 7.83 16.27 3.28
C GLN A 30 8.02 17.16 4.52
N LEU A 31 8.88 16.76 5.45
CA LEU A 31 9.21 17.57 6.62
C LEU A 31 9.90 18.88 6.21
N SER A 32 10.85 18.80 5.27
CA SER A 32 11.58 19.96 4.76
C SER A 32 10.67 20.94 4.02
N GLN A 33 9.66 20.44 3.31
CA GLN A 33 8.64 21.25 2.66
C GLN A 33 7.71 21.92 3.68
N ARG A 34 7.31 21.23 4.76
CA ARG A 34 6.42 21.80 5.80
C ARG A 34 7.07 22.96 6.56
N SER A 35 8.33 22.83 6.94
CA SER A 35 9.07 23.92 7.60
C SER A 35 9.30 25.15 6.71
N ALA A 36 9.15 25.03 5.39
CA ALA A 36 9.31 26.13 4.45
C ALA A 36 8.05 27.00 4.30
N LEU A 37 6.87 26.46 4.62
CA LEU A 37 5.59 27.17 4.53
C LEU A 37 5.52 28.36 5.51
N ASP A 38 6.20 28.25 6.64
CA ASP A 38 6.25 29.27 7.69
C ASP A 38 7.22 30.43 7.37
N SER A 39 8.00 30.34 6.28
CA SER A 39 8.96 31.36 5.88
C SER A 39 8.73 31.78 4.42
N SER A 40 7.81 32.73 4.25
CA SER A 40 7.20 33.20 2.99
C SER A 40 8.12 33.93 1.99
N GLY A 41 9.34 33.43 1.73
CA GLY A 41 10.29 34.12 0.84
C GLY A 41 11.35 33.28 0.13
N ALA A 42 11.46 31.96 0.35
CA ALA A 42 12.61 31.15 -0.13
C ALA A 42 12.25 30.01 -1.12
N LEU A 43 11.12 30.10 -1.82
CA LEU A 43 10.57 29.04 -2.67
C LEU A 43 11.54 28.51 -3.75
N GLN A 44 12.45 29.35 -4.26
CA GLN A 44 13.33 28.96 -5.37
C GLN A 44 14.68 28.37 -4.92
N GLN A 45 15.15 28.68 -3.71
CA GLN A 45 16.43 28.17 -3.20
C GLN A 45 16.27 26.83 -2.47
N GLN A 46 15.09 26.52 -1.93
CA GLN A 46 14.83 25.29 -1.17
C GLN A 46 14.46 24.06 -2.01
N ARG A 47 13.95 24.21 -3.25
CA ARG A 47 13.79 23.08 -4.20
C ARG A 47 15.10 22.37 -4.53
N ARG A 48 16.26 22.95 -4.18
CA ARG A 48 17.59 22.32 -4.29
C ARG A 48 18.00 21.47 -3.09
N ARG A 49 17.22 21.45 -1.99
CA ARG A 49 17.53 20.66 -0.77
C ARG A 49 16.73 19.37 -0.64
N GLU A 50 15.83 19.07 -1.57
CA GLU A 50 15.10 17.80 -1.58
C GLU A 50 16.08 16.64 -1.84
N VAL A 51 16.09 15.66 -0.94
CA VAL A 51 16.91 14.46 -1.08
C VAL A 51 16.32 13.63 -2.22
N PRO A 52 17.10 13.28 -3.26
CA PRO A 52 16.60 12.46 -4.35
C PRO A 52 16.17 11.08 -3.82
N VAL A 53 14.93 10.70 -4.10
CA VAL A 53 14.37 9.42 -3.64
C VAL A 53 14.88 8.29 -4.57
N PRO A 54 15.54 7.24 -4.04
CA PRO A 54 16.24 6.22 -4.83
C PRO A 54 15.31 5.17 -5.45
N TYR A 55 14.23 5.57 -6.13
CA TYR A 55 13.28 4.64 -6.76
C TYR A 55 13.96 3.70 -7.76
N ARG A 56 15.04 4.17 -8.40
CA ARG A 56 15.73 3.43 -9.45
C ARG A 56 16.68 2.35 -8.95
N ASP A 57 16.96 2.29 -7.65
CA ASP A 57 17.98 1.40 -7.08
C ASP A 57 17.47 -0.05 -6.97
N SER A 58 16.16 -0.28 -6.99
CA SER A 58 15.55 -1.62 -7.02
C SER A 58 14.40 -1.70 -8.03
N LYS A 59 14.19 -2.89 -8.63
CA LYS A 59 13.04 -3.14 -9.51
C LYS A 59 11.71 -2.94 -8.75
N LEU A 60 11.67 -3.35 -7.49
CA LEU A 60 10.49 -3.20 -6.63
C LEU A 60 10.09 -1.73 -6.48
N THR A 61 11.04 -0.86 -6.16
CA THR A 61 10.78 0.56 -5.94
C THR A 61 10.47 1.33 -7.22
N ARG A 62 10.93 0.84 -8.38
CA ARG A 62 10.51 1.38 -9.69
C ARG A 62 9.04 1.08 -9.96
N LEU A 63 8.58 -0.14 -9.65
CA LEU A 63 7.17 -0.52 -9.82
C LEU A 63 6.25 0.30 -8.89
N LEU A 64 6.70 0.54 -7.66
CA LEU A 64 5.94 1.31 -6.68
C LEU A 64 6.04 2.83 -6.86
N GLN A 65 6.92 3.31 -7.73
CA GLN A 65 7.21 4.73 -7.91
C GLN A 65 5.95 5.55 -8.22
N SER A 66 5.09 5.09 -9.13
CA SER A 66 3.87 5.80 -9.52
C SER A 66 2.93 6.02 -8.33
N HIS A 67 2.79 5.01 -7.47
CA HIS A 67 1.95 5.06 -6.27
C HIS A 67 2.52 6.05 -5.24
N PHE A 68 3.84 6.06 -5.05
CA PHE A 68 4.48 7.02 -4.14
C PHE A 68 4.48 8.47 -4.67
N LEU A 69 4.33 8.65 -5.99
CA LEU A 69 4.20 9.96 -6.63
C LEU A 69 2.75 10.46 -6.74
N GLY A 70 1.78 9.75 -6.14
CA GLY A 70 0.38 10.20 -6.08
C GLY A 70 -0.50 9.75 -7.25
N GLN A 71 0.00 8.90 -8.15
CA GLN A 71 -0.80 8.35 -9.26
C GLN A 71 -1.64 7.12 -8.86
N GLY A 72 -1.76 6.84 -7.56
CA GLY A 72 -2.51 5.71 -7.03
C GLY A 72 -2.50 5.69 -5.50
N VAL A 73 -3.23 4.74 -4.93
CA VAL A 73 -3.29 4.51 -3.48
C VAL A 73 -2.31 3.41 -3.10
N ALA A 74 -1.54 3.63 -2.02
CA ALA A 74 -0.64 2.62 -1.46
C ALA A 74 -1.14 2.17 -0.09
N ALA A 75 -1.30 0.86 0.08
CA ALA A 75 -1.62 0.24 1.38
C ALA A 75 -0.49 -0.73 1.77
N MET A 76 -0.16 -0.77 3.06
CA MET A 76 0.87 -1.66 3.61
C MET A 76 0.23 -2.52 4.71
N ILE A 77 0.32 -3.84 4.54
CA ILE A 77 -0.06 -4.83 5.55
C ILE A 77 1.21 -5.31 6.23
N VAL A 78 1.25 -5.24 7.56
CA VAL A 78 2.42 -5.61 8.36
C VAL A 78 2.11 -6.86 9.15
N ASN A 79 2.83 -7.94 8.85
CA ASN A 79 2.72 -9.19 9.57
C ASN A 79 3.80 -9.25 10.66
N ILE A 80 3.40 -9.57 11.88
CA ILE A 80 4.29 -9.62 13.05
C ILE A 80 4.30 -11.01 13.67
N SER A 81 5.43 -11.41 14.26
CA SER A 81 5.54 -12.64 15.05
C SER A 81 5.60 -12.30 16.53
N GLN A 82 4.91 -13.09 17.37
CA GLN A 82 4.99 -12.99 18.83
C GLN A 82 6.14 -13.81 19.42
N ALA A 83 6.92 -14.50 18.59
CA ALA A 83 8.03 -15.33 19.06
C ALA A 83 9.17 -14.47 19.63
N PRO A 84 9.69 -14.74 20.84
CA PRO A 84 10.78 -13.97 21.44
C PRO A 84 12.05 -13.92 20.57
N ALA A 85 12.34 -14.99 19.84
CA ALA A 85 13.50 -15.08 18.96
C ALA A 85 13.48 -14.08 17.78
N LEU A 86 12.30 -13.57 17.42
CA LEU A 86 12.10 -12.62 16.30
C LEU A 86 11.74 -11.22 16.80
N PHE A 87 11.91 -10.94 18.10
CA PHE A 87 11.50 -9.68 18.70
C PHE A 87 12.21 -8.49 18.05
N ASP A 88 13.53 -8.55 17.89
CA ASP A 88 14.31 -7.45 17.33
C ASP A 88 13.95 -7.18 15.86
N GLU A 89 13.75 -8.23 15.08
CA GLU A 89 13.32 -8.13 13.68
C GLU A 89 11.92 -7.52 13.59
N THR A 90 10.97 -8.02 14.40
CA THR A 90 9.60 -7.50 14.47
C THR A 90 9.59 -6.02 14.88
N LEU A 91 10.42 -5.63 15.84
CA LEU A 91 10.58 -4.24 16.27
C LEU A 91 11.09 -3.35 15.13
N GLN A 92 12.05 -3.82 14.33
CA GLN A 92 12.55 -3.08 13.16
C GLN A 92 11.46 -2.89 12.10
N VAL A 93 10.66 -3.93 11.82
CA VAL A 93 9.53 -3.84 10.88
C VAL A 93 8.48 -2.84 11.38
N LEU A 94 8.16 -2.85 12.68
CA LEU A 94 7.22 -1.91 13.28
C LEU A 94 7.74 -0.45 13.19
N LYS A 95 9.02 -0.21 13.48
CA LYS A 95 9.64 1.12 13.30
C LYS A 95 9.53 1.61 11.86
N PHE A 96 9.82 0.73 10.90
CA PHE A 96 9.67 1.04 9.48
C PHE A 96 8.21 1.39 9.12
N SER A 97 7.24 0.58 9.58
CA SER A 97 5.82 0.82 9.33
C SER A 97 5.32 2.16 9.89
N ALA A 98 5.83 2.55 11.07
CA ALA A 98 5.49 3.82 11.70
C ALA A 98 5.96 5.02 10.88
N VAL A 99 7.13 4.91 10.21
CA VAL A 99 7.61 5.93 9.27
C VAL A 99 6.75 5.93 8.00
N ALA A 100 6.47 4.76 7.43
CA ALA A 100 5.67 4.62 6.22
C ALA A 100 4.26 5.23 6.38
N LYS A 101 3.60 4.99 7.52
CA LYS A 101 2.28 5.57 7.85
C LYS A 101 2.26 7.11 7.82
N ARG A 102 3.40 7.77 8.07
CA ARG A 102 3.51 9.23 8.11
C ARG A 102 3.82 9.85 6.75
N VAL A 103 4.07 9.03 5.73
CA VAL A 103 4.27 9.52 4.36
C VAL A 103 2.89 9.78 3.75
N VAL A 104 2.64 11.03 3.38
CA VAL A 104 1.40 11.42 2.71
C VAL A 104 1.63 11.45 1.21
N THR A 105 0.92 10.62 0.44
CA THR A 105 0.89 10.74 -1.02
C THR A 105 -0.17 11.78 -1.37
N CYS A 106 0.23 12.91 -1.97
CA CYS A 106 -0.73 13.85 -2.53
C CYS A 106 -1.39 13.16 -3.73
N TYR A 107 -2.60 12.63 -3.52
CA TYR A 107 -3.48 12.30 -4.63
C TYR A 107 -3.93 13.65 -5.20
N GLU A 108 -3.41 14.02 -6.37
CA GLU A 108 -4.03 15.06 -7.16
C GLU A 108 -5.17 14.35 -7.90
N PRO A 109 -6.45 14.50 -7.47
CA PRO A 109 -7.54 14.11 -8.34
C PRO A 109 -7.28 14.83 -9.66
N ALA A 110 -7.26 14.07 -10.76
CA ALA A 110 -7.09 14.64 -12.08
C ALA A 110 -7.93 15.91 -12.15
N PRO A 111 -7.34 17.10 -12.45
CA PRO A 111 -8.09 18.34 -12.41
C PRO A 111 -9.34 18.12 -13.25
N ALA A 112 -10.50 18.17 -12.59
CA ALA A 112 -11.79 18.10 -13.26
C ALA A 112 -11.69 19.03 -14.44
N ALA A 113 -11.87 18.48 -15.65
CA ALA A 113 -11.56 19.13 -16.91
C ALA A 113 -12.11 20.56 -16.91
N SER A 114 -11.26 21.53 -16.55
CA SER A 114 -11.53 22.93 -16.74
C SER A 114 -11.54 23.09 -18.25
N GLN A 115 -12.75 23.32 -18.76
CA GLN A 115 -13.13 23.72 -20.11
C GLN A 115 -11.94 24.23 -20.96
N PRO A 116 -11.80 23.78 -22.21
CA PRO A 116 -10.77 24.32 -23.09
C PRO A 116 -11.13 25.77 -23.46
N LEU A 117 -10.68 26.72 -22.65
CA LEU A 117 -10.57 28.12 -23.09
C LEU A 117 -9.46 28.17 -24.14
N HIS A 118 -9.87 28.40 -25.39
CA HIS A 118 -9.02 28.75 -26.52
C HIS A 118 -7.92 29.75 -26.09
N GLN A 119 -6.68 29.25 -25.99
CA GLN A 119 -5.49 30.11 -26.05
C GLN A 119 -4.64 29.68 -27.25
N PRO A 120 -4.27 30.60 -28.16
CA PRO A 120 -3.39 30.26 -29.26
C PRO A 120 -1.99 29.94 -28.73
N VAL A 121 -1.58 28.69 -28.88
CA VAL A 121 -0.26 28.19 -28.50
C VAL A 121 0.82 28.93 -29.30
N ARG A 122 1.49 29.91 -28.68
CA ARG A 122 2.73 30.49 -29.23
C ARG A 122 3.83 29.43 -29.16
N LYS A 123 4.04 28.70 -30.26
CA LYS A 123 5.14 27.74 -30.38
C LYS A 123 6.47 28.51 -30.46
N SER A 124 7.23 28.53 -29.37
CA SER A 124 8.66 28.86 -29.42
C SER A 124 9.37 27.75 -30.21
N SER A 125 9.71 28.06 -31.47
CA SER A 125 10.44 27.17 -32.36
C SER A 125 11.86 27.00 -31.84
N THR A 126 12.13 25.90 -31.17
CA THR A 126 13.50 25.57 -30.75
C THR A 126 14.33 25.19 -31.98
N HIS A 127 15.62 25.54 -31.95
CA HIS A 127 16.59 25.31 -33.04
C HIS A 127 16.61 23.85 -33.55
N LEU A 128 16.27 22.90 -32.68
CA LEU A 128 16.17 21.47 -32.97
C LEU A 128 15.00 21.13 -33.90
N THR A 129 13.84 21.78 -33.73
CA THR A 129 12.67 21.57 -34.60
C THR A 129 12.92 22.09 -36.02
N ARG A 130 13.74 23.13 -36.18
CA ARG A 130 14.16 23.67 -37.47
C ARG A 130 15.15 22.73 -38.19
N LEU A 131 16.08 22.11 -37.47
CA LEU A 131 17.05 21.16 -38.05
C LEU A 131 16.38 19.84 -38.47
N LEU A 132 15.43 19.33 -37.68
CA LEU A 132 14.64 18.15 -38.05
C LEU A 132 13.82 18.37 -39.32
N ARG A 133 13.23 19.57 -39.50
CA ARG A 133 12.51 19.93 -40.73
C ARG A 133 13.44 20.05 -41.95
N GLN A 134 14.66 20.55 -41.78
CA GLN A 134 15.64 20.63 -42.86
C GLN A 134 16.17 19.25 -43.27
N SER A 135 16.25 18.30 -42.32
CA SER A 135 16.70 16.93 -42.59
C SER A 135 15.65 16.11 -43.36
N LEU A 136 14.35 16.30 -43.09
CA LEU A 136 13.28 15.53 -43.73
C LEU A 136 12.98 15.96 -45.19
N ASN A 137 13.43 17.15 -45.61
CA ASN A 137 13.24 17.62 -46.99
C ASN A 137 14.39 17.22 -47.95
N LYS A 138 15.43 16.55 -47.44
CA LYS A 138 16.52 15.96 -48.25
C LYS A 138 16.64 14.48 -47.92
N SER A 139 15.84 13.63 -48.56
CA SER A 139 16.37 12.44 -49.26
C SER A 139 15.22 11.56 -49.77
N LYS A 140 14.70 11.89 -50.96
CA LYS A 140 14.40 10.85 -51.94
C LYS A 140 15.75 10.46 -52.56
N ARG A 141 16.41 9.42 -52.04
CA ARG A 141 17.39 8.57 -52.76
C ARG A 141 18.03 7.55 -51.81
N SER A 142 17.88 6.28 -52.21
CA SER A 142 18.90 5.23 -52.18
C SER A 142 19.29 4.55 -50.87
N TYR A 143 19.03 3.22 -50.87
CA TYR A 143 19.83 2.08 -50.39
C TYR A 143 20.70 2.19 -49.12
N GLY A 144 20.54 1.17 -48.27
CA GLY A 144 21.67 0.58 -47.54
C GLY A 144 21.74 0.86 -46.05
N SER A 145 21.16 -0.06 -45.29
CA SER A 145 21.66 -0.70 -44.06
C SER A 145 22.34 0.08 -42.91
N THR A 146 21.94 -0.36 -41.72
CA THR A 146 22.64 -0.45 -40.42
C THR A 146 22.45 0.65 -39.36
N ALA A 147 22.38 0.13 -38.12
CA ALA A 147 22.42 0.78 -36.81
C ALA A 147 21.06 1.29 -36.29
N SER A 148 20.64 1.02 -35.05
CA SER A 148 21.17 0.16 -33.98
C SER A 148 20.10 0.11 -32.88
N ASN A 149 20.11 -1.00 -32.15
CA ASN A 149 19.18 -1.34 -31.07
C ASN A 149 19.11 -0.26 -29.97
N ILE A 150 17.90 0.22 -29.69
CA ILE A 150 17.52 0.73 -28.35
C ILE A 150 16.53 -0.28 -27.78
N GLY A 151 17.04 -1.07 -26.84
CA GLY A 151 16.34 -2.18 -26.21
C GLY A 151 15.08 -1.73 -25.46
N ARG A 152 13.93 -2.18 -25.95
CA ARG A 152 12.71 -2.30 -25.17
C ARG A 152 12.85 -3.52 -24.25
N LEU A 153 12.85 -3.28 -22.95
CA LEU A 153 12.77 -4.33 -21.92
C LEU A 153 11.34 -4.90 -21.94
N SER A 154 11.20 -6.11 -22.48
CA SER A 154 9.97 -6.91 -22.42
C SER A 154 10.03 -7.86 -21.23
N VAL A 155 8.89 -8.05 -20.58
CA VAL A 155 8.72 -8.89 -19.39
C VAL A 155 8.55 -10.35 -19.85
N PRO A 156 9.22 -11.36 -19.25
CA PRO A 156 9.48 -12.65 -19.90
C PRO A 156 8.32 -13.67 -19.92
N TRP A 157 7.11 -13.29 -19.50
CA TRP A 157 5.96 -14.21 -19.41
C TRP A 157 4.83 -13.87 -20.40
N ILE A 158 5.05 -12.96 -21.34
CA ILE A 158 4.07 -12.62 -22.39
C ILE A 158 4.32 -13.52 -23.59
N ASP A 159 3.38 -14.44 -23.81
CA ASP A 159 3.32 -15.33 -24.97
C ASP A 159 3.17 -14.51 -26.27
N LYS A 160 3.97 -14.83 -27.29
CA LYS A 160 4.14 -14.01 -28.50
C LYS A 160 3.26 -14.40 -29.68
N ASN A 161 2.35 -15.36 -29.53
CA ASN A 161 1.54 -15.85 -30.64
C ASN A 161 0.04 -15.76 -30.35
N THR A 162 -0.51 -14.55 -30.24
CA THR A 162 -1.88 -14.25 -30.70
C THR A 162 -1.96 -12.79 -31.11
N GLY A 163 -2.68 -12.53 -32.21
CA GLY A 163 -2.80 -11.22 -32.81
C GLY A 163 -3.35 -10.16 -31.85
N LYS A 164 -2.84 -8.94 -32.01
CA LYS A 164 -3.32 -7.65 -31.47
C LYS A 164 -4.51 -7.74 -30.50
N PRO A 165 -4.31 -7.49 -29.20
CA PRO A 165 -5.39 -7.07 -28.31
C PRO A 165 -5.42 -5.54 -28.21
N ASN A 166 -6.64 -5.00 -28.28
CA ASN A 166 -6.96 -3.63 -27.91
C ASN A 166 -6.58 -3.39 -26.44
N ASP A 167 -5.88 -2.29 -26.16
CA ASP A 167 -5.66 -1.79 -24.80
C ASP A 167 -7.02 -1.47 -24.16
N THR A 168 -7.48 -2.37 -23.29
CA THR A 168 -8.49 -2.06 -22.28
C THR A 168 -7.85 -2.35 -20.93
N SER A 169 -7.12 -1.38 -20.40
CA SER A 169 -6.69 -1.39 -19.01
C SER A 169 -7.94 -1.33 -18.13
N VAL A 170 -8.32 -2.46 -17.55
CA VAL A 170 -9.39 -2.53 -16.55
C VAL A 170 -8.85 -1.92 -15.27
N ASN A 171 -9.17 -0.65 -15.06
CA ASN A 171 -8.94 0.05 -13.80
C ASN A 171 -9.98 -0.43 -12.78
N MET A 172 -9.53 -1.15 -11.74
CA MET A 172 -10.40 -1.57 -10.63
C MET A 172 -10.50 -0.43 -9.61
N THR A 173 -11.36 0.54 -9.87
CA THR A 173 -11.70 1.61 -8.92
C THR A 173 -12.71 1.08 -7.90
N PHE A 174 -12.33 1.08 -6.62
CA PHE A 174 -13.25 0.89 -5.51
C PHE A 174 -13.98 2.23 -5.26
N GLY A 175 -15.30 2.20 -5.49
CA GLY A 175 -16.37 3.14 -5.12
C GLY A 175 -16.04 4.59 -4.74
N GLU A 176 -16.65 5.52 -5.46
CA GLU A 176 -17.43 6.60 -4.85
C GLU A 176 -18.63 6.92 -5.77
N ASP A 177 -19.82 6.93 -5.15
CA ASP A 177 -21.11 7.20 -5.77
C ASP A 177 -21.24 8.69 -6.13
N ALA A 178 -20.98 9.05 -7.38
CA ALA A 178 -21.38 10.34 -7.94
C ALA A 178 -22.58 10.11 -8.87
N LYS A 179 -23.78 10.47 -8.39
CA LYS A 179 -24.97 10.62 -9.22
C LYS A 179 -24.76 11.82 -10.17
N GLU A 180 -24.17 11.59 -11.33
CA GLU A 180 -24.28 12.52 -12.46
C GLU A 180 -25.55 12.20 -13.23
N GLU A 181 -26.67 12.74 -12.75
CA GLU A 181 -27.80 13.06 -13.63
C GLU A 181 -27.43 14.37 -14.33
N THR A 182 -26.72 14.26 -15.45
CA THR A 182 -26.52 15.38 -16.37
C THR A 182 -27.81 15.62 -17.15
N MET A 183 -28.70 16.40 -16.54
CA MET A 183 -29.80 17.07 -17.23
C MET A 183 -29.18 18.07 -18.21
N ILE A 184 -29.11 17.69 -19.49
CA ILE A 184 -28.73 18.59 -20.58
C ILE A 184 -29.88 19.58 -20.77
N THR A 185 -29.71 20.80 -20.28
CA THR A 185 -30.56 21.94 -20.65
C THR A 185 -30.22 22.31 -22.08
N VAL A 186 -31.08 21.92 -23.02
CA VAL A 186 -31.01 22.38 -24.41
C VAL A 186 -31.33 23.88 -24.38
N MET A 187 -30.31 24.71 -24.59
CA MET A 187 -30.51 26.11 -24.90
C MET A 187 -31.02 26.17 -26.35
N GLU A 188 -32.23 26.70 -26.54
CA GLU A 188 -32.72 27.10 -27.86
C GLU A 188 -31.83 28.23 -28.37
N GLU A 189 -30.84 27.89 -29.20
CA GLU A 189 -30.21 28.84 -30.09
C GLU A 189 -31.14 28.98 -31.29
N ASN A 190 -31.67 30.19 -31.51
CA ASN A 190 -32.39 30.54 -32.72
C ASN A 190 -31.37 30.56 -33.86
N GLU A 191 -31.23 29.43 -34.55
CA GLU A 191 -30.52 29.34 -35.82
C GLU A 191 -31.49 29.66 -36.96
N ASP A 192 -31.09 30.66 -37.73
CA ASP A 192 -31.73 31.18 -38.93
C ASP A 192 -31.94 30.03 -39.93
N ASP A 193 -33.20 29.85 -40.33
CA ASP A 193 -33.70 28.75 -41.15
C ASP A 193 -33.28 28.95 -42.61
N SER A 194 -32.05 28.55 -42.95
CA SER A 194 -31.67 28.27 -44.32
C SER A 194 -31.95 26.81 -44.61
N GLU A 195 -33.12 26.56 -45.22
CA GLU A 195 -33.57 25.27 -45.73
C GLU A 195 -32.54 24.71 -46.75
N GLU A 196 -31.55 23.95 -46.28
CA GLU A 196 -30.84 23.00 -47.13
C GLU A 196 -31.66 21.70 -47.14
N GLU A 197 -32.27 21.40 -48.28
CA GLU A 197 -32.96 20.13 -48.55
C GLU A 197 -31.96 18.97 -48.39
N ASP A 198 -31.92 18.38 -47.20
CA ASP A 198 -31.18 17.15 -46.92
C ASP A 198 -31.88 15.99 -47.62
N ASP A 199 -31.44 15.66 -48.83
CA ASP A 199 -31.60 14.32 -49.39
C ASP A 199 -30.80 13.33 -48.51
N GLU A 200 -31.32 12.96 -47.34
CA GLU A 200 -30.78 11.91 -46.49
C GLU A 200 -30.76 10.60 -47.29
N ASP A 201 -29.57 10.24 -47.78
CA ASP A 201 -29.26 9.03 -48.54
C ASP A 201 -29.94 7.81 -47.87
N GLU A 202 -30.90 7.15 -48.53
CA GLU A 202 -31.76 6.05 -48.01
C GLU A 202 -30.98 4.89 -47.32
N ARG A 203 -29.68 4.81 -47.60
CA ARG A 203 -28.72 3.84 -47.03
C ARG A 203 -28.20 4.23 -45.65
N VAL A 204 -28.28 5.50 -45.26
CA VAL A 204 -27.75 6.04 -44.00
C VAL A 204 -28.72 5.80 -42.84
N GLN A 205 -30.03 5.87 -43.07
CA GLN A 205 -31.06 5.56 -42.07
C GLN A 205 -30.94 4.16 -41.44
N PRO A 206 -30.80 3.05 -42.20
CA PRO A 206 -30.65 1.73 -41.59
C PRO A 206 -29.33 1.56 -40.80
N LEU A 207 -28.27 2.28 -41.18
CA LEU A 207 -27.02 2.33 -40.42
C LEU A 207 -27.19 3.06 -39.08
N LEU A 208 -27.90 4.19 -39.08
CA LEU A 208 -28.24 4.92 -37.86
C LEU A 208 -29.11 4.07 -36.92
N ASP A 209 -30.07 3.32 -37.45
CA ASP A 209 -30.89 2.40 -36.66
C ASP A 209 -30.07 1.25 -36.07
N HIS A 210 -29.12 0.70 -36.83
CA HIS A 210 -28.15 -0.26 -36.31
C HIS A 210 -27.26 0.34 -35.21
N MET A 211 -26.79 1.58 -35.37
CA MET A 211 -26.01 2.29 -34.34
C MET A 211 -26.85 2.53 -33.08
N LYS A 212 -28.11 2.95 -33.21
CA LYS A 212 -29.06 3.10 -32.09
C LYS A 212 -29.29 1.76 -31.38
N LYS A 213 -29.49 0.67 -32.13
CA LYS A 213 -29.69 -0.68 -31.58
C LYS A 213 -28.45 -1.20 -30.85
N LEU A 214 -27.25 -1.00 -31.41
CA LEU A 214 -25.98 -1.35 -30.78
C LEU A 214 -25.72 -0.52 -29.53
N SER A 215 -26.01 0.78 -29.56
CA SER A 215 -25.92 1.67 -28.39
C SER A 215 -26.85 1.22 -27.27
N ALA A 216 -28.11 0.89 -27.59
CA ALA A 216 -29.07 0.37 -26.61
C ALA A 216 -28.66 -1.01 -26.04
N ALA A 217 -28.13 -1.90 -26.88
CA ALA A 217 -27.60 -3.19 -26.44
C ALA A 217 -26.38 -3.03 -25.53
N LEU A 218 -25.46 -2.12 -25.88
CA LEU A 218 -24.29 -1.79 -25.07
C LEU A 218 -24.69 -1.19 -23.72
N GLY A 219 -25.68 -0.29 -23.70
CA GLY A 219 -26.23 0.29 -22.47
C GLY A 219 -26.81 -0.76 -21.53
N ARG A 220 -27.56 -1.74 -22.06
CA ARG A 220 -28.12 -2.85 -21.28
C ARG A 220 -27.04 -3.75 -20.69
N VAL A 221 -26.07 -4.18 -21.49
CA VAL A 221 -24.93 -5.00 -21.02
C VAL A 221 -24.11 -4.25 -19.96
N ASN A 222 -23.89 -2.95 -20.15
CA ASN A 222 -23.16 -2.14 -19.18
C ASN A 222 -23.94 -2.00 -17.85
N LYS A 223 -25.27 -1.89 -17.89
CA LYS A 223 -26.12 -1.88 -16.70
C LYS A 223 -26.05 -3.21 -15.96
N GLU A 224 -26.22 -4.33 -16.67
CA GLU A 224 -26.12 -5.68 -16.08
C GLU A 224 -24.75 -5.93 -15.47
N LYS A 225 -23.67 -5.50 -16.14
CA LYS A 225 -22.30 -5.58 -15.61
C LYS A 225 -22.14 -4.79 -14.32
N LYS A 226 -22.64 -3.55 -14.27
CA LYS A 226 -22.58 -2.70 -13.06
C LYS A 226 -23.35 -3.35 -11.90
N GLU A 227 -24.53 -3.89 -12.16
CA GLU A 227 -25.33 -4.58 -11.14
C GLU A 227 -24.61 -5.83 -10.61
N LEU A 228 -23.98 -6.61 -11.51
CA LEU A 228 -23.19 -7.77 -11.11
C LEU A 228 -21.95 -7.38 -10.30
N GLU A 229 -21.28 -6.30 -10.68
CA GLU A 229 -20.12 -5.76 -9.97
C GLU A 229 -20.48 -5.34 -8.53
N VAL A 230 -21.62 -4.65 -8.35
CA VAL A 230 -22.12 -4.28 -7.03
C VAL A 230 -22.47 -5.52 -6.20
N LYS A 231 -23.13 -6.52 -6.80
CA LYS A 231 -23.42 -7.80 -6.13
C LYS A 231 -22.15 -8.53 -5.71
N LEU A 232 -21.13 -8.57 -6.57
CA LEU A 232 -19.86 -9.20 -6.27
C LEU A 232 -19.14 -8.48 -5.13
N ARG A 233 -19.05 -7.14 -5.19
CA ARG A 233 -18.42 -6.33 -4.13
C ARG A 233 -19.11 -6.54 -2.78
N THR A 234 -20.42 -6.50 -2.74
CA THR A 234 -21.19 -6.69 -1.50
C THR A 234 -21.02 -8.09 -0.93
N GLN A 235 -21.08 -9.14 -1.76
CA GLN A 235 -20.81 -10.51 -1.33
C GLN A 235 -19.38 -10.67 -0.80
N LEU A 236 -18.40 -10.13 -1.52
CA LEU A 236 -17.00 -10.17 -1.12
C LEU A 236 -16.77 -9.45 0.22
N CYS A 237 -17.32 -8.24 0.39
CA CYS A 237 -17.26 -7.50 1.64
C CYS A 237 -17.90 -8.27 2.81
N ASN A 238 -19.04 -8.91 2.58
CA ASN A 238 -19.70 -9.72 3.60
C ASN A 238 -18.86 -10.94 4.01
N GLU A 239 -18.26 -11.65 3.05
CA GLU A 239 -17.37 -12.78 3.36
C GLU A 239 -16.10 -12.32 4.08
N PHE A 240 -15.50 -11.21 3.65
CA PHE A 240 -14.36 -10.63 4.38
C PHE A 240 -14.73 -10.20 5.79
N ALA A 241 -15.91 -9.60 6.00
CA ALA A 241 -16.38 -9.22 7.33
C ALA A 241 -16.52 -10.44 8.25
N LYS A 242 -17.09 -11.55 7.75
CA LYS A 242 -17.18 -12.82 8.50
C LYS A 242 -15.80 -13.36 8.89
N GLN A 243 -14.85 -13.35 7.94
CA GLN A 243 -13.47 -13.79 8.21
C GLN A 243 -12.79 -12.88 9.24
N LEU A 244 -13.01 -11.57 9.15
CA LEU A 244 -12.44 -10.61 10.10
C LEU A 244 -12.96 -10.84 11.53
N VAL A 245 -14.27 -11.07 11.68
CA VAL A 245 -14.87 -11.40 12.98
C VAL A 245 -14.30 -12.69 13.55
N LYS A 246 -14.13 -13.73 12.71
CA LYS A 246 -13.51 -14.98 13.15
C LYS A 246 -12.07 -14.76 13.63
N VAL A 247 -11.29 -14.01 12.87
CA VAL A 247 -9.92 -13.65 13.24
C VAL A 247 -9.90 -12.86 14.55
N GLU A 248 -10.73 -11.82 14.67
CA GLU A 248 -10.83 -10.99 15.86
C GLU A 248 -11.20 -11.81 17.11
N SER A 249 -12.17 -12.71 17.00
CA SER A 249 -12.57 -13.59 18.11
C SER A 249 -11.40 -14.47 18.58
N GLY A 250 -10.63 -15.04 17.64
CA GLY A 250 -9.45 -15.84 17.99
C GLY A 250 -8.31 -15.03 18.60
N TRP A 251 -8.12 -13.78 18.18
CA TRP A 251 -7.14 -12.88 18.84
C TRP A 251 -7.61 -12.47 20.23
N ARG A 252 -8.90 -12.16 20.40
CA ARG A 252 -9.49 -11.80 21.69
C ARG A 252 -9.33 -12.92 22.69
N GLU A 253 -9.68 -14.14 22.30
CA GLU A 253 -9.50 -15.34 23.12
C GLU A 253 -8.02 -15.56 23.50
N ARG A 254 -7.10 -15.43 22.56
CA ARG A 254 -5.66 -15.55 22.86
C ARG A 254 -5.15 -14.46 23.80
N LEU A 255 -5.63 -13.24 23.63
CA LEU A 255 -5.27 -12.10 24.47
C LEU A 255 -5.82 -12.31 25.88
N GLU A 256 -7.07 -12.75 26.01
CA GLU A 256 -7.70 -13.09 27.28
C GLU A 256 -6.97 -14.24 27.97
N ASN A 257 -6.61 -15.30 27.25
CA ASN A 257 -5.80 -16.40 27.78
C ASN A 257 -4.40 -15.94 28.22
N GLN A 258 -3.80 -14.98 27.51
CA GLN A 258 -2.51 -14.41 27.92
C GLN A 258 -2.65 -13.55 29.18
N GLN A 259 -3.72 -12.76 29.27
CA GLN A 259 -4.03 -11.94 30.43
C GLN A 259 -4.33 -12.82 31.65
N ALA A 260 -5.18 -13.83 31.50
CA ALA A 260 -5.50 -14.81 32.55
C ALA A 260 -4.24 -15.51 33.06
N ARG A 261 -3.33 -15.95 32.17
CA ARG A 261 -2.04 -16.51 32.60
C ARG A 261 -1.18 -15.52 33.38
N SER A 262 -1.22 -14.24 33.00
CA SER A 262 -0.49 -13.21 33.74
C SER A 262 -1.12 -13.00 35.12
N ASP A 263 -2.44 -12.99 35.21
CA ASP A 263 -3.19 -12.78 36.44
C ASP A 263 -3.02 -13.99 37.39
N GLU A 264 -3.12 -15.22 36.88
CA GLU A 264 -2.78 -16.45 37.62
C GLU A 264 -1.34 -16.41 38.17
N PHE A 265 -0.40 -15.89 37.37
CA PHE A 265 0.98 -15.74 37.83
C PHE A 265 1.11 -14.68 38.94
N HIS A 266 0.40 -13.56 38.83
CA HIS A 266 0.37 -12.53 39.86
C HIS A 266 -0.29 -13.05 41.14
N ASP A 267 -1.42 -13.74 41.04
CA ASP A 267 -2.15 -14.33 42.16
C ASP A 267 -1.29 -15.39 42.87
N TRP A 268 -0.64 -16.29 42.11
CA TRP A 268 0.32 -17.25 42.66
C TRP A 268 1.46 -16.55 43.40
N ARG A 269 2.01 -15.47 42.83
CA ARG A 269 3.08 -14.70 43.46
C ARG A 269 2.60 -14.03 44.75
N ILE A 270 1.39 -13.46 44.75
CA ILE A 270 0.76 -12.86 45.93
C ILE A 270 0.55 -13.93 47.00
N GLU A 271 0.03 -15.11 46.64
CA GLU A 271 -0.19 -16.22 47.57
C GLU A 271 1.12 -16.63 48.25
N LYS A 272 2.19 -16.82 47.47
CA LYS A 272 3.52 -17.15 48.03
C LYS A 272 4.01 -16.08 48.97
N LEU A 273 4.03 -14.81 48.56
CA LEU A 273 4.49 -13.70 49.40
C LEU A 273 3.65 -13.56 50.68
N THR A 274 2.33 -13.77 50.58
CA THR A 274 1.41 -13.75 51.73
C THR A 274 1.76 -14.87 52.70
N LYS A 275 1.99 -16.10 52.21
CA LYS A 275 2.40 -17.25 53.03
C LYS A 275 3.71 -16.97 53.77
N TYR A 276 4.72 -16.41 53.08
CA TYR A 276 5.98 -16.01 53.73
C TYR A 276 5.74 -14.99 54.84
N TYR A 277 4.94 -13.96 54.58
CA TYR A 277 4.64 -12.93 55.58
C TYR A 277 3.89 -13.49 56.80
N THR A 278 2.94 -14.40 56.59
CA THR A 278 2.20 -15.05 57.69
C THR A 278 3.08 -16.02 58.49
N ASP A 279 3.96 -16.76 57.83
CA ASP A 279 4.90 -17.68 58.50
C ASP A 279 5.95 -16.90 59.30
N ALA A 280 6.39 -15.74 58.82
CA ALA A 280 7.25 -14.82 59.55
C ALA A 280 6.56 -14.12 60.74
N MET A 281 5.22 -14.03 60.74
CA MET A 281 4.41 -13.44 61.83
C MET A 281 3.89 -14.46 62.86
N GLN A 282 4.13 -15.77 62.70
CA GLN A 282 3.76 -16.72 63.75
C GLN A 282 4.56 -16.41 65.03
N PRO A 283 3.92 -16.35 66.21
CA PRO A 283 4.61 -16.03 67.45
C PRO A 283 5.54 -17.19 67.84
N CYS A 284 6.80 -17.11 67.42
CA CYS A 284 7.87 -17.95 67.93
C CYS A 284 7.91 -17.81 69.47
N LYS A 285 7.59 -18.89 70.18
CA LYS A 285 7.93 -19.04 71.59
C LYS A 285 9.45 -18.94 71.67
N ARG A 286 9.94 -17.77 72.09
CA ARG A 286 11.35 -17.37 72.25
C ARG A 286 12.31 -18.55 72.42
N ALA A 287 13.12 -18.79 71.39
CA ALA A 287 14.48 -19.33 71.55
C ALA A 287 15.45 -18.21 71.15
N ARG A 288 16.57 -18.12 71.89
CA ARG A 288 17.53 -17.01 71.90
C ARG A 288 18.16 -16.75 70.53
N LEU A 289 18.45 -15.47 70.27
CA LEU A 289 19.12 -14.91 69.10
C LEU A 289 20.49 -15.55 68.87
N ASP A 290 20.73 -16.03 67.66
CA ASP A 290 22.04 -16.00 67.02
C ASP A 290 21.86 -15.26 65.69
N ASP A 291 22.64 -14.21 65.48
CA ASP A 291 22.60 -13.35 64.30
C ASP A 291 23.25 -14.09 63.12
N SER A 292 22.43 -14.62 62.20
CA SER A 292 22.91 -14.99 60.86
C SER A 292 22.10 -14.25 59.80
N ALA A 293 22.70 -13.21 59.22
CA ALA A 293 22.18 -12.43 58.10
C ALA A 293 22.19 -13.20 56.74
N ASP A 294 22.39 -14.52 56.76
CA ASP A 294 22.51 -15.36 55.57
C ASP A 294 21.17 -15.93 55.06
N ASN A 295 20.06 -15.78 55.81
CA ASN A 295 18.75 -16.33 55.42
C ASN A 295 18.07 -15.58 54.25
N ASP A 296 18.43 -14.33 53.99
CA ASP A 296 17.78 -13.53 52.93
C ASP A 296 18.27 -13.93 51.51
N ALA A 297 19.48 -14.50 51.41
CA ALA A 297 20.03 -14.98 50.14
C ALA A 297 19.46 -16.35 49.75
N ASP A 298 19.35 -17.27 50.71
CA ASP A 298 18.78 -18.62 50.51
C ASP A 298 17.26 -18.59 50.25
N THR A 299 16.56 -17.55 50.71
CA THR A 299 15.12 -17.40 50.47
C THR A 299 14.81 -16.85 49.08
N SER A 300 15.66 -15.95 48.54
CA SER A 300 15.52 -15.44 47.17
C SER A 300 15.75 -16.55 46.14
N THR A 301 16.74 -17.41 46.36
CA THR A 301 17.05 -18.54 45.46
C THR A 301 15.95 -19.60 45.47
N GLN A 302 15.33 -19.88 46.61
CA GLN A 302 14.24 -20.85 46.74
C GLN A 302 12.93 -20.39 46.06
N LEU A 303 12.68 -19.08 46.07
CA LEU A 303 11.59 -18.45 45.32
C LEU A 303 11.83 -18.53 43.81
N ASP A 304 13.04 -18.23 43.35
CA ASP A 304 13.42 -18.31 41.93
C ASP A 304 13.37 -19.77 41.41
N GLU A 305 13.79 -20.74 42.21
CA GLU A 305 13.69 -22.17 41.89
C GLU A 305 12.22 -22.64 41.81
N SER A 306 11.37 -22.19 42.73
CA SER A 306 9.93 -22.46 42.70
C SER A 306 9.25 -21.82 41.47
N LEU A 307 9.72 -20.65 41.05
CA LEU A 307 9.22 -19.91 39.88
C LEU A 307 9.62 -20.59 38.57
N LEU A 308 10.83 -21.16 38.50
CA LEU A 308 11.30 -22.00 37.40
C LEU A 308 10.51 -23.31 37.30
N GLN A 309 10.20 -23.95 38.42
CA GLN A 309 9.39 -25.17 38.46
C GLN A 309 7.92 -24.92 38.08
N HIS A 310 7.34 -23.78 38.46
CA HIS A 310 5.99 -23.39 38.04
C HIS A 310 5.94 -23.12 36.52
N ARG A 311 6.95 -22.41 35.99
CA ARG A 311 7.09 -22.18 34.54
C ARG A 311 7.29 -23.46 33.74
N SER A 312 8.05 -24.43 34.27
CA SER A 312 8.27 -25.71 33.57
C SER A 312 7.02 -26.60 33.58
N ARG A 313 6.23 -26.62 34.66
CA ARG A 313 4.95 -27.34 34.71
C ARG A 313 3.94 -26.82 33.68
N LEU A 314 3.76 -25.49 33.61
CA LEU A 314 2.89 -24.85 32.61
C LEU A 314 3.37 -25.03 31.16
N ALA A 315 4.65 -25.36 30.95
CA ALA A 315 5.19 -25.67 29.63
C ALA A 315 4.98 -27.15 29.24
N VAL A 316 4.98 -28.07 30.21
CA VAL A 316 4.75 -29.51 30.00
C VAL A 316 3.26 -29.81 29.74
N GLU A 317 2.36 -29.13 30.43
CA GLU A 317 0.90 -29.27 30.24
C GLU A 317 0.43 -28.85 28.83
N LYS A 318 1.29 -28.18 28.06
CA LYS A 318 1.04 -27.78 26.65
C LYS A 318 1.51 -28.80 25.60
N LEU A 319 2.13 -29.90 26.01
CA LEU A 319 2.56 -30.97 25.09
C LEU A 319 1.58 -32.14 25.04
N GLU A 320 0.56 -32.14 25.88
CA GLU A 320 -0.44 -33.21 25.98
C GLU A 320 -1.82 -32.86 25.40
N ASP A 321 -2.03 -31.61 24.95
CA ASP A 321 -3.23 -31.12 24.21
C ASP A 321 -2.86 -30.59 22.81
#